data_AF-A0A814I7V2-F1
#
_entry.id   AF-A0A814I7V2-F1
#
_cell.length_a   1.000
_cell.length_b   1.000
_cell.length_c   1.000
_cell.angle_alpha   90.00
_cell.angle_beta   90.00
_cell.angle_gamma   90.00
#
_symmetry.space_group_name_H-M   'P 1'
#
loop_
_entity.id
_entity.type
_entity.pdbx_description
1 polymer ?
#
loop_
_entity_poly.entity_id
_entity_poly.type
_entity_poly.pdbx_seq_one_letter_code
_entity_poly.pdbx_strand_id
1 'polypeptide(L)'
;MDCTGSMSSYIEAATKNIRSIVEEIVVSEKSDVRLALVEYRDHPPQDSTFVTRVHNFTSKVKEMKGWLEQCKADGGGDEPEAVADALQDILKLSWRPEATKICILISDAPPHGLDPSGDGFPNGCPVGLDPIRIVREMAEKNITLYTVGVEPPIVPYRDFFMALAYITGGQYVPMVNAKLLAQVIIGGVREEISLDRLMQGAQEDIVRAMDQAHTDGLDETETAARIRHTLASKKMHAHRMKNKAGVTSKEAEEYYSKCVDMSEMKSKYKKTVMDSKVTMDDMDYKLDEEEEVSTEQAKRIVQKAKHWKK
;
A
#
# COMPACT_ATOMS: atom_id res chain seq x y z
N MET A 1 0.01 1.21 11.08
CA MET A 1 1.07 0.40 11.69
C MET A 1 0.38 -0.55 12.64
N ASP A 2 0.45 -1.83 12.34
CA ASP A 2 0.03 -2.86 13.27
C ASP A 2 0.90 -2.80 14.55
N CYS A 3 0.25 -2.76 15.71
CA CYS A 3 0.87 -2.65 17.03
C CYS A 3 0.59 -3.84 17.94
N THR A 4 0.30 -5.01 17.35
CA THR A 4 0.11 -6.29 18.06
C THR A 4 1.45 -6.92 18.43
N GLY A 5 1.43 -7.97 19.26
CA GLY A 5 2.65 -8.52 19.88
C GLY A 5 3.75 -8.95 18.90
N SER A 6 3.39 -9.44 17.71
CA SER A 6 4.30 -9.90 16.66
C SER A 6 5.11 -8.76 16.01
N MET A 7 4.65 -7.52 16.13
CA MET A 7 5.18 -6.37 15.38
C MET A 7 6.39 -5.69 16.04
N SER A 8 6.84 -6.17 17.19
CA SER A 8 7.92 -5.56 18.00
C SER A 8 9.15 -5.17 17.17
N SER A 9 9.68 -6.09 16.37
CA SER A 9 10.91 -5.85 15.59
C SER A 9 10.72 -4.83 14.45
N TYR A 10 9.51 -4.73 13.90
CA TYR A 10 9.17 -3.78 12.83
C TYR A 10 8.95 -2.37 13.38
N ILE A 11 8.31 -2.26 14.56
CA ILE A 11 8.19 -1.00 15.29
C ILE A 11 9.58 -0.46 15.67
N GLU A 12 10.46 -1.31 16.21
CA GLU A 12 11.83 -0.92 16.53
C GLU A 12 12.61 -0.48 15.28
N ALA A 13 12.48 -1.21 14.17
CA ALA A 13 13.13 -0.84 12.91
C ALA A 13 12.61 0.48 12.36
N ALA A 14 11.30 0.73 12.38
CA ALA A 14 10.72 2.00 11.97
C ALA A 14 11.24 3.15 12.86
N THR A 15 11.22 2.96 14.18
CA THR A 15 11.67 3.93 15.18
C THR A 15 13.14 4.30 14.99
N LYS A 16 13.99 3.30 14.77
CA LYS A 16 15.44 3.50 14.60
C LYS A 16 15.76 4.24 13.30
N ASN A 17 15.02 3.97 12.23
CA ASN A 17 15.35 4.45 10.88
C ASN A 17 14.53 5.67 10.43
N ILE A 18 13.50 6.10 11.17
CA ILE A 18 12.62 7.20 10.74
C ILE A 18 13.37 8.48 10.35
N ARG A 19 14.46 8.79 11.07
CA ARG A 19 15.29 9.95 10.75
C ARG A 19 15.97 9.79 9.38
N SER A 20 16.63 8.67 9.14
CA SER A 20 17.27 8.36 7.86
C SER A 20 16.26 8.33 6.71
N ILE A 21 15.09 7.71 6.93
CA ILE A 21 14.00 7.67 5.95
C ILE A 21 13.62 9.09 5.52
N VAL A 22 13.36 9.98 6.47
CA VAL A 22 12.93 11.34 6.16
C VAL A 22 14.05 12.17 5.54
N GLU A 23 15.27 12.09 6.08
CA GLU A 23 16.42 12.80 5.54
C GLU A 23 16.69 12.38 4.08
N GLU A 24 16.62 11.08 3.77
CA GLU A 24 16.84 10.58 2.41
C GLU A 24 15.75 11.00 1.41
N ILE A 25 14.48 11.05 1.84
CA ILE A 25 13.37 11.51 1.00
C ILE A 25 13.46 13.03 0.78
N VAL A 26 13.71 13.81 1.83
CA VAL A 26 13.82 15.28 1.73
C VAL A 26 15.02 15.68 0.87
N VAL A 27 16.17 15.01 1.05
CA VAL A 27 17.38 15.30 0.29
C VAL A 27 17.23 14.91 -1.19
N SER A 28 16.69 13.73 -1.50
CA SER A 28 16.57 13.31 -2.90
C SER A 28 15.51 14.07 -3.66
N GLU A 29 14.35 14.32 -3.03
CA GLU A 29 13.19 14.87 -3.74
C GLU A 29 13.06 16.38 -3.66
N LYS A 30 13.82 17.04 -2.77
CA LYS A 30 13.69 18.48 -2.46
C LYS A 30 12.24 18.88 -2.16
N SER A 31 11.48 17.96 -1.56
CA SER A 31 10.05 18.10 -1.29
C SER A 31 9.79 18.47 0.17
N ASP A 32 8.72 19.22 0.42
CA ASP A 32 8.18 19.42 1.77
C ASP A 32 7.45 18.14 2.22
N VAL A 33 8.05 17.42 3.17
CA VAL A 33 7.53 16.14 3.67
C VAL A 33 6.78 16.34 5.00
N ARG A 34 5.59 15.75 5.09
CA ARG A 34 4.85 15.61 6.35
C ARG A 34 4.53 14.14 6.60
N LEU A 35 4.55 13.74 7.86
CA LEU A 35 4.36 12.38 8.31
C LEU A 35 3.18 12.32 9.26
N ALA A 36 2.36 11.29 9.13
CA ALA A 36 1.30 10.96 10.06
C ALA A 36 1.48 9.50 10.51
N LEU A 37 0.88 9.12 11.64
CA LEU A 37 0.90 7.75 12.13
C LEU A 37 -0.51 7.36 12.56
N VAL A 38 -1.00 6.25 12.00
CA VAL A 38 -2.17 5.54 12.54
C VAL A 38 -1.68 4.20 13.05
N GLU A 39 -1.80 4.03 14.36
CA GLU A 39 -1.57 2.76 15.06
C GLU A 39 -2.89 2.02 15.14
N TYR A 40 -2.87 0.69 14.98
CA TYR A 40 -4.05 -0.14 15.23
C TYR A 40 -3.67 -1.44 15.92
N ARG A 41 -4.67 -2.03 16.56
CA ARG A 41 -4.66 -3.39 17.13
C ARG A 41 -5.99 -4.04 16.79
N ASP A 42 -6.73 -4.47 17.82
CA ASP A 42 -7.94 -5.25 17.69
C ASP A 42 -9.12 -4.60 18.45
N HIS A 43 -10.32 -5.12 18.22
CA HIS A 43 -11.55 -4.76 18.91
C HIS A 43 -11.73 -5.56 20.21
N PRO A 44 -12.40 -5.01 21.23
CA PRO A 44 -12.87 -5.79 22.37
C PRO A 44 -13.87 -6.86 21.92
N PRO A 45 -13.78 -8.12 22.42
CA PRO A 45 -13.04 -8.53 23.63
C PRO A 45 -11.59 -8.97 23.40
N GLN A 46 -11.11 -8.98 22.16
CA GLN A 46 -9.80 -9.53 21.79
C GLN A 46 -8.68 -8.64 22.31
N ASP A 47 -8.83 -7.33 22.12
CA ASP A 47 -8.01 -6.32 22.77
C ASP A 47 -8.89 -5.29 23.50
N SER A 48 -8.52 -4.92 24.72
CA SER A 48 -9.24 -3.93 25.55
C SER A 48 -8.52 -2.59 25.70
N THR A 49 -7.38 -2.41 25.03
CA THR A 49 -6.52 -1.24 25.13
C THR A 49 -6.93 -0.11 24.19
N PHE A 50 -6.92 -0.35 22.87
CA PHE A 50 -7.38 0.58 21.84
C PHE A 50 -7.54 -0.14 20.50
N VAL A 51 -8.49 0.32 19.69
CA VAL A 51 -8.66 -0.14 18.29
C VAL A 51 -7.71 0.63 17.38
N THR A 52 -7.77 1.97 17.41
CA THR A 52 -6.86 2.87 16.67
C THR A 52 -6.33 4.00 17.55
N ARG A 53 -5.13 4.49 17.22
CA ARG A 53 -4.61 5.79 17.69
C ARG A 53 -4.10 6.58 16.51
N VAL A 54 -4.54 7.84 16.43
CA VAL A 54 -4.31 8.69 15.28
C VAL A 54 -3.44 9.88 15.66
N HIS A 55 -2.30 9.99 14.99
CA HIS A 55 -1.42 11.16 15.01
C HIS A 55 -1.42 11.82 13.64
N ASN A 56 -1.90 13.06 13.59
CA ASN A 56 -2.07 13.79 12.33
C ASN A 56 -0.72 14.25 11.75
N PHE A 57 -0.72 14.81 10.54
CA PHE A 57 0.49 15.22 9.83
C PHE A 57 1.35 16.24 10.61
N THR A 58 2.63 15.89 10.80
CA THR A 58 3.69 16.77 11.32
C THR A 58 4.84 16.87 10.33
N SER A 59 5.51 18.03 10.30
CA SER A 59 6.80 18.21 9.62
C SER A 59 8.00 17.92 10.55
N LYS A 60 7.75 17.63 11.84
CA LYS A 60 8.79 17.42 12.84
C LYS A 60 9.12 15.94 12.97
N VAL A 61 10.26 15.52 12.41
CA VAL A 61 10.75 14.13 12.52
C VAL A 61 10.87 13.66 13.98
N LYS A 62 11.25 14.57 14.91
CA LYS A 62 11.33 14.28 16.34
C LYS A 62 9.96 13.89 16.93
N GLU A 63 8.88 14.50 16.45
CA GLU A 63 7.52 14.23 16.92
C GLU A 63 7.04 12.86 16.42
N MET A 64 7.23 12.57 15.13
CA MET A 64 6.98 11.25 14.54
C MET A 64 7.78 10.14 15.26
N LYS A 65 9.06 10.38 15.53
CA LYS A 65 9.90 9.45 16.30
C LYS A 65 9.34 9.23 17.71
N GLY A 66 8.89 10.29 18.38
CA GLY A 66 8.28 10.20 19.69
C GLY A 66 6.97 9.41 19.71
N TRP A 67 6.18 9.46 18.64
CA TRP A 67 4.99 8.59 18.50
C TRP A 67 5.40 7.13 18.31
N LEU A 68 6.35 6.85 17.42
CA LEU A 68 6.88 5.49 17.21
C LEU A 68 7.52 4.89 18.48
N GLU A 69 8.22 5.68 19.28
CA GLU A 69 8.78 5.25 20.58
C GLU A 69 7.69 4.88 21.61
N GLN A 70 6.46 5.39 21.43
CA GLN A 70 5.31 5.06 22.28
C GLN A 70 4.51 3.86 21.76
N CYS A 71 4.71 3.46 20.50
CA CYS A 71 4.14 2.22 19.97
C CYS A 71 4.73 1.03 20.74
N LYS A 72 3.87 0.29 21.42
CA LYS A 72 4.23 -0.98 22.06
C LYS A 72 3.53 -2.08 21.31
N ALA A 73 4.29 -3.06 20.82
CA ALA A 73 3.74 -4.31 20.32
C ALA A 73 3.20 -5.12 21.50
N ASP A 74 1.88 -5.20 21.59
CA ASP A 74 1.17 -5.93 22.65
C ASP A 74 -0.29 -6.13 22.23
N GLY A 75 -1.00 -6.98 22.95
CA GLY A 75 -2.40 -7.29 22.65
C GLY A 75 -2.57 -8.05 21.34
N GLY A 76 -3.72 -7.81 20.69
CA GLY A 76 -4.34 -8.79 19.81
C GLY A 76 -5.08 -9.88 20.61
N GLY A 77 -5.67 -10.85 19.92
CA GLY A 77 -6.35 -11.98 20.58
C GLY A 77 -6.59 -13.12 19.61
N ASP A 78 -7.31 -12.82 18.54
CA ASP A 78 -7.33 -13.64 17.33
C ASP A 78 -6.27 -13.21 16.31
N GLU A 79 -6.26 -13.89 15.17
CA GLU A 79 -5.30 -13.62 14.09
C GLU A 79 -5.66 -12.37 13.27
N PRO A 80 -6.92 -12.12 12.87
CA PRO A 80 -7.27 -10.88 12.18
C PRO A 80 -7.27 -9.66 13.10
N GLU A 81 -7.06 -8.48 12.51
CA GLU A 81 -6.88 -7.22 13.25
C GLU A 81 -7.76 -6.08 12.69
N ALA A 82 -7.82 -4.94 13.37
CA ALA A 82 -8.64 -3.78 13.02
C ALA A 82 -8.10 -2.92 11.84
N VAL A 83 -7.66 -3.58 10.76
CA VAL A 83 -7.12 -2.93 9.55
C VAL A 83 -8.16 -1.99 8.91
N ALA A 84 -9.45 -2.36 8.91
CA ALA A 84 -10.52 -1.54 8.33
C ALA A 84 -10.67 -0.19 9.07
N ASP A 85 -10.62 -0.22 10.40
CA ASP A 85 -10.66 0.97 11.25
C ASP A 85 -9.48 1.89 10.98
N ALA A 86 -8.27 1.30 10.87
CA ALA A 86 -7.05 2.04 10.56
C ALA A 86 -7.16 2.75 9.20
N LEU A 87 -7.59 2.05 8.15
CA LEU A 87 -7.76 2.62 6.82
C LEU A 87 -8.84 3.72 6.80
N GLN A 88 -9.91 3.55 7.58
CA GLN A 88 -10.94 4.58 7.71
C GLN A 88 -10.40 5.83 8.39
N ASP A 89 -9.53 5.70 9.38
CA ASP A 89 -8.89 6.85 10.04
C ASP A 89 -7.85 7.53 9.15
N ILE A 90 -7.18 6.80 8.25
CA ILE A 90 -6.31 7.37 7.22
C ILE A 90 -7.06 8.38 6.33
N LEU A 91 -8.32 8.11 5.97
CA LEU A 91 -9.15 9.03 5.18
C LEU A 91 -9.46 10.35 5.92
N LYS A 92 -9.42 10.35 7.27
CA LYS A 92 -9.74 11.51 8.10
C LYS A 92 -8.52 12.42 8.36
N LEU A 93 -7.32 12.00 7.99
CA LEU A 93 -6.10 12.79 8.16
C LEU A 93 -6.14 14.08 7.31
N SER A 94 -5.37 15.09 7.74
CA SER A 94 -5.32 16.39 7.07
C SER A 94 -4.40 16.40 5.84
N TRP A 95 -4.75 15.59 4.84
CA TRP A 95 -4.05 15.52 3.57
C TRP A 95 -4.03 16.86 2.85
N ARG A 96 -2.87 17.24 2.29
CA ARG A 96 -2.78 18.40 1.41
C ARG A 96 -3.36 18.05 0.03
N PRO A 97 -4.20 18.91 -0.58
CA PRO A 97 -4.79 18.62 -1.90
C PRO A 97 -3.74 18.29 -2.98
N GLU A 98 -2.71 19.13 -3.08
CA GLU A 98 -1.66 19.09 -4.10
C GLU A 98 -0.44 18.21 -3.76
N ALA A 99 -0.47 17.48 -2.64
CA ALA A 99 0.63 16.60 -2.29
C ALA A 99 0.52 15.25 -3.01
N THR A 100 1.65 14.63 -3.34
CA THR A 100 1.71 13.19 -3.56
C THR A 100 1.35 12.49 -2.24
N LYS A 101 0.26 11.72 -2.22
CA LYS A 101 -0.31 11.12 -0.99
C LYS A 101 0.01 9.64 -0.96
N ILE A 102 0.78 9.23 0.04
CA ILE A 102 1.29 7.86 0.16
C ILE A 102 0.88 7.32 1.54
N CYS A 103 0.17 6.20 1.55
CA CYS A 103 -0.15 5.44 2.75
C CYS A 103 0.66 4.15 2.76
N ILE A 104 1.40 3.90 3.84
CA ILE A 104 2.18 2.67 4.02
C ILE A 104 1.53 1.85 5.13
N LEU A 105 0.88 0.75 4.76
CA LEU A 105 0.32 -0.21 5.68
C LEU A 105 1.38 -1.28 5.97
N ILE A 106 1.77 -1.42 7.23
CA ILE A 106 2.67 -2.48 7.70
C ILE A 106 1.81 -3.39 8.58
N SER A 107 1.61 -4.63 8.13
CA SER A 107 0.73 -5.63 8.75
C SER A 107 1.34 -7.01 8.62
N ASP A 108 1.04 -7.90 9.56
CA ASP A 108 1.29 -9.34 9.46
C ASP A 108 0.00 -10.18 9.48
N ALA A 109 -1.14 -9.54 9.78
CA ALA A 109 -2.46 -10.13 9.88
C ALA A 109 -3.48 -9.56 8.85
N PRO A 110 -4.57 -10.30 8.52
CA PRO A 110 -5.66 -9.81 7.68
C PRO A 110 -6.66 -8.91 8.44
N PRO A 111 -7.55 -8.18 7.75
CA PRO A 111 -8.73 -7.60 8.41
C PRO A 111 -9.72 -8.68 8.86
N HIS A 112 -10.50 -8.40 9.91
CA HIS A 112 -11.69 -9.19 10.23
C HIS A 112 -12.64 -9.34 9.04
N GLY A 113 -13.29 -10.50 8.96
CA GLY A 113 -14.27 -10.86 7.95
C GLY A 113 -13.70 -11.43 6.65
N LEU A 114 -12.37 -11.51 6.50
CA LEU A 114 -11.75 -12.12 5.31
C LEU A 114 -11.78 -13.65 5.36
N ASP A 115 -11.31 -14.23 6.47
CA ASP A 115 -11.40 -15.67 6.73
C ASP A 115 -12.09 -15.90 8.08
N PRO A 116 -13.25 -16.58 8.11
CA PRO A 116 -13.96 -16.83 9.37
C PRO A 116 -13.24 -17.82 10.30
N SER A 117 -12.23 -18.55 9.85
CA SER A 117 -11.53 -19.54 10.68
C SER A 117 -10.68 -18.87 11.76
N GLY A 118 -11.15 -18.92 13.00
CA GLY A 118 -10.43 -18.35 14.15
C GLY A 118 -10.60 -16.84 14.32
N ASP A 119 -11.47 -16.21 13.53
CA ASP A 119 -11.81 -14.78 13.59
C ASP A 119 -12.87 -14.54 14.67
N GLY A 120 -12.59 -13.62 15.60
CA GLY A 120 -13.49 -13.13 16.63
C GLY A 120 -14.65 -12.31 16.07
N PHE A 121 -14.48 -11.75 14.88
CA PHE A 121 -15.44 -10.93 14.17
C PHE A 121 -15.63 -11.42 12.71
N PRO A 122 -16.13 -12.65 12.51
CA PRO A 122 -16.17 -13.31 11.20
C PRO A 122 -17.09 -12.62 10.18
N ASN A 123 -17.93 -11.69 10.61
CA ASN A 123 -18.81 -10.90 9.73
C ASN A 123 -18.18 -9.56 9.30
N GLY A 124 -16.91 -9.32 9.62
CA GLY A 124 -16.20 -8.08 9.32
C GLY A 124 -16.04 -7.18 10.54
N CYS A 125 -15.53 -5.98 10.29
CA CYS A 125 -15.33 -4.95 11.31
C CYS A 125 -16.61 -4.71 12.13
N PRO A 126 -16.56 -4.73 13.48
CA PRO A 126 -17.73 -4.57 14.35
C PRO A 126 -18.51 -3.27 14.16
N VAL A 127 -17.84 -2.21 13.71
CA VAL A 127 -18.46 -0.91 13.41
C VAL A 127 -18.95 -0.79 11.96
N GLY A 128 -18.90 -1.88 11.18
CA GLY A 128 -19.45 -1.95 9.82
C GLY A 128 -18.56 -1.34 8.73
N LEU A 129 -17.26 -1.16 9.01
CA LEU A 129 -16.31 -0.63 8.04
C LEU A 129 -15.88 -1.72 7.04
N ASP A 130 -15.77 -1.32 5.77
CA ASP A 130 -15.39 -2.21 4.67
C ASP A 130 -14.05 -1.76 4.07
N PRO A 131 -12.95 -2.52 4.24
CA PRO A 131 -11.63 -2.11 3.78
C PRO A 131 -11.56 -1.95 2.25
N ILE A 132 -12.35 -2.70 1.47
CA ILE A 132 -12.36 -2.59 0.00
C ILE A 132 -13.01 -1.29 -0.43
N ARG A 133 -14.15 -0.93 0.17
CA ARG A 133 -14.80 0.36 -0.10
C ARG A 133 -13.90 1.53 0.33
N ILE A 134 -13.23 1.39 1.47
CA ILE A 134 -12.31 2.41 1.98
C ILE A 134 -11.13 2.62 1.03
N VAL A 135 -10.46 1.55 0.54
CA VAL A 135 -9.34 1.74 -0.41
C VAL A 135 -9.79 2.29 -1.76
N ARG A 136 -11.03 2.05 -2.19
CA ARG A 136 -11.60 2.72 -3.36
C ARG A 136 -11.77 4.22 -3.13
N GLU A 137 -12.24 4.61 -1.95
CA GLU A 137 -12.30 6.03 -1.56
C GLU A 137 -10.88 6.63 -1.46
N MET A 138 -9.90 5.88 -0.97
CA MET A 138 -8.49 6.30 -0.98
C MET A 138 -8.02 6.58 -2.42
N ALA A 139 -8.31 5.68 -3.36
CA ALA A 139 -7.96 5.85 -4.77
C ALA A 139 -8.62 7.10 -5.38
N GLU A 140 -9.90 7.36 -5.08
CA GLU A 140 -10.61 8.58 -5.51
C GLU A 140 -9.99 9.87 -4.95
N LYS A 141 -9.43 9.80 -3.73
CA LYS A 141 -8.70 10.94 -3.13
C LYS A 141 -7.22 11.01 -3.55
N ASN A 142 -6.80 10.17 -4.50
CA ASN A 142 -5.42 10.01 -4.96
C ASN A 142 -4.45 9.65 -3.82
N ILE A 143 -4.89 8.83 -2.86
CA ILE A 143 -4.06 8.27 -1.79
C ILE A 143 -3.62 6.88 -2.23
N THR A 144 -2.33 6.75 -2.54
CA THR A 144 -1.75 5.47 -2.98
C THR A 144 -1.33 4.63 -1.78
N LEU A 145 -1.84 3.40 -1.72
CA LEU A 145 -1.59 2.41 -0.66
C LEU A 145 -0.45 1.48 -1.06
N TYR A 146 0.61 1.51 -0.26
CA TYR A 146 1.68 0.52 -0.27
C TYR A 146 1.46 -0.43 0.90
N THR A 147 1.33 -1.72 0.62
CA THR A 147 1.19 -2.72 1.69
C THR A 147 2.51 -3.45 1.89
N VAL A 148 3.14 -3.20 3.02
CA VAL A 148 4.29 -3.93 3.51
C VAL A 148 3.80 -5.14 4.31
N GLY A 149 3.80 -6.30 3.66
CA GLY A 149 3.34 -7.54 4.28
C GLY A 149 4.47 -8.27 4.98
N VAL A 150 4.33 -8.45 6.29
CA VAL A 150 5.27 -9.20 7.11
C VAL A 150 5.07 -10.70 6.92
N GLU A 151 6.07 -11.35 6.34
CA GLU A 151 6.07 -12.77 6.02
C GLU A 151 6.91 -13.57 7.04
N PRO A 152 6.52 -14.81 7.38
CA PRO A 152 5.47 -15.62 6.75
C PRO A 152 4.00 -15.40 7.19
N PRO A 153 3.62 -14.74 8.31
CA PRO A 153 2.23 -14.74 8.78
C PRO A 153 1.21 -14.28 7.73
N ILE A 154 1.54 -13.22 6.99
CA ILE A 154 0.59 -12.64 6.03
C ILE A 154 0.45 -13.41 4.72
N VAL A 155 1.31 -14.41 4.45
CA VAL A 155 1.38 -15.12 3.16
C VAL A 155 0.03 -15.65 2.68
N PRO A 156 -0.83 -16.27 3.53
CA PRO A 156 -2.14 -16.73 3.09
C PRO A 156 -3.01 -15.59 2.53
N TYR A 157 -2.82 -14.37 3.05
CA TYR A 157 -3.58 -13.14 2.76
C TYR A 157 -2.89 -12.20 1.77
N ARG A 158 -1.76 -12.61 1.20
CA ARG A 158 -0.96 -11.79 0.30
C ARG A 158 -1.76 -11.26 -0.88
N ASP A 159 -2.54 -12.12 -1.56
CA ASP A 159 -3.33 -11.71 -2.73
C ASP A 159 -4.42 -10.68 -2.37
N PHE A 160 -4.96 -10.73 -1.15
CA PHE A 160 -5.90 -9.73 -0.67
C PHE A 160 -5.21 -8.35 -0.54
N PHE A 161 -4.06 -8.30 0.11
CA PHE A 161 -3.31 -7.06 0.28
C PHE A 161 -2.72 -6.51 -1.02
N MET A 162 -2.33 -7.39 -1.94
CA MET A 162 -1.98 -7.03 -3.32
C MET A 162 -3.15 -6.36 -4.04
N ALA A 163 -4.36 -6.90 -3.92
CA ALA A 163 -5.55 -6.31 -4.52
C ALA A 163 -5.84 -4.92 -3.95
N LEU A 164 -5.75 -4.73 -2.63
CA LEU A 164 -5.94 -3.43 -2.00
C LEU A 164 -4.92 -2.39 -2.50
N ALA A 165 -3.64 -2.76 -2.55
CA ALA A 165 -2.59 -1.88 -3.06
C ALA A 165 -2.82 -1.53 -4.53
N TYR A 166 -3.15 -2.54 -5.36
CA TYR A 166 -3.40 -2.38 -6.79
C TYR A 166 -4.59 -1.44 -7.09
N ILE A 167 -5.69 -1.50 -6.32
CA ILE A 167 -6.84 -0.61 -6.48
C ILE A 167 -6.42 0.87 -6.42
N THR A 168 -5.44 1.20 -5.58
CA THR A 168 -4.94 2.58 -5.41
C THR A 168 -3.77 2.93 -6.35
N GLY A 169 -3.35 2.00 -7.21
CA GLY A 169 -2.15 2.11 -8.04
C GLY A 169 -0.84 1.99 -7.25
N GLY A 170 -0.86 1.42 -6.05
CA GLY A 170 0.31 1.13 -5.24
C GLY A 170 0.85 -0.28 -5.47
N GLN A 171 1.64 -0.79 -4.53
CA GLN A 171 2.25 -2.11 -4.61
C GLN A 171 2.30 -2.83 -3.26
N TYR A 172 2.24 -4.15 -3.31
CA TYR A 172 2.57 -5.00 -2.18
C TYR A 172 4.08 -5.21 -2.11
N VAL A 173 4.64 -5.12 -0.91
CA VAL A 173 6.05 -5.35 -0.66
C VAL A 173 6.18 -6.43 0.41
N PRO A 174 6.60 -7.65 0.05
CA PRO A 174 6.86 -8.68 1.04
C PRO A 174 7.99 -8.21 1.96
N MET A 175 7.97 -8.62 3.22
CA MET A 175 8.97 -8.24 4.20
C MET A 175 9.25 -9.43 5.11
N VAL A 176 10.40 -10.08 4.93
CA VAL A 176 10.84 -11.17 5.84
C VAL A 176 11.82 -10.66 6.91
N ASN A 177 12.29 -9.41 6.79
CA ASN A 177 13.30 -8.84 7.68
C ASN A 177 13.10 -7.34 7.89
N ALA A 178 12.78 -6.97 9.13
CA ALA A 178 12.58 -5.58 9.56
C ALA A 178 13.75 -4.63 9.24
N LYS A 179 14.99 -5.14 9.07
CA LYS A 179 16.15 -4.32 8.69
C LYS A 179 16.01 -3.65 7.32
N LEU A 180 15.19 -4.22 6.43
CA LEU A 180 14.96 -3.69 5.08
C LEU A 180 13.82 -2.66 5.04
N LEU A 181 13.11 -2.45 6.16
CA LEU A 181 11.94 -1.56 6.21
C LEU A 181 12.25 -0.14 5.72
N ALA A 182 13.40 0.41 6.10
CA ALA A 182 13.80 1.74 5.68
C ALA A 182 13.98 1.82 4.15
N GLN A 183 14.66 0.84 3.57
CA GLN A 183 14.93 0.79 2.12
C GLN A 183 13.62 0.64 1.34
N VAL A 184 12.71 -0.20 1.82
CA VAL A 184 11.38 -0.38 1.22
C VAL A 184 10.57 0.92 1.26
N ILE A 185 10.53 1.61 2.40
CA ILE A 185 9.80 2.88 2.52
C ILE A 185 10.39 3.94 1.60
N ILE A 186 11.72 4.10 1.61
CA ILE A 186 12.40 5.10 0.75
C ILE A 186 12.18 4.76 -0.72
N GLY A 187 12.33 3.50 -1.10
CA GLY A 187 12.16 3.05 -2.48
C GLY A 187 10.73 3.25 -2.99
N GLY A 188 9.75 2.85 -2.18
CA GLY A 188 8.34 3.03 -2.51
C GLY A 188 7.95 4.51 -2.65
N VAL A 189 8.44 5.37 -1.74
CA VAL A 189 8.17 6.82 -1.79
C VAL A 189 8.81 7.48 -3.00
N ARG A 190 10.07 7.17 -3.31
CA ARG A 190 10.76 7.74 -4.49
C ARG A 190 10.11 7.32 -5.80
N GLU A 191 9.78 6.05 -5.93
CA GLU A 191 9.04 5.57 -7.10
C GLU A 191 7.69 6.29 -7.24
N GLU A 192 6.95 6.46 -6.15
CA GLU A 192 5.64 7.14 -6.19
C GLU A 192 5.77 8.62 -6.59
N ILE A 193 6.73 9.35 -6.02
CA ILE A 193 6.99 10.75 -6.38
C ILE A 193 7.42 10.86 -7.85
N SER A 194 8.25 9.92 -8.32
CA SER A 194 8.67 9.86 -9.72
C SER A 194 7.49 9.62 -10.66
N LEU A 195 6.60 8.68 -10.31
CA LEU A 195 5.41 8.39 -11.10
C LEU A 195 4.43 9.57 -11.10
N ASP A 196 4.23 10.23 -9.96
CA ASP A 196 3.33 11.38 -9.85
C ASP A 196 3.83 12.56 -10.71
N ARG A 197 5.13 12.86 -10.69
CA ARG A 197 5.74 13.87 -11.58
C ARG A 197 5.58 13.50 -13.06
N LEU A 198 5.82 12.24 -13.41
CA LEU A 198 5.65 11.75 -14.78
C LEU A 198 4.19 11.89 -15.24
N MET A 199 3.26 11.48 -14.38
CA MET A 199 1.83 11.54 -14.65
C MET A 199 1.35 12.98 -14.82
N GLN A 200 1.83 13.92 -14.00
CA GLN A 200 1.54 15.36 -14.15
C GLN A 200 2.11 15.91 -15.47
N GLY A 201 3.34 15.51 -15.86
CA GLY A 201 3.97 15.96 -17.10
C GLY A 201 3.37 15.38 -18.39
N ALA A 202 2.70 14.23 -18.31
CA ALA A 202 2.12 13.51 -19.46
C ALA A 202 0.59 13.36 -19.36
N GLN A 203 -0.08 14.16 -18.54
CA GLN A 203 -1.49 13.98 -18.21
C GLN A 203 -2.38 13.93 -19.47
N GLU A 204 -2.21 14.88 -20.40
CA GLU A 204 -2.99 14.94 -21.63
C GLU A 204 -2.81 13.71 -22.53
N ASP A 205 -1.58 13.20 -22.62
CA ASP A 205 -1.27 12.03 -23.44
C ASP A 205 -1.79 10.74 -22.82
N ILE A 206 -1.69 10.62 -21.50
CA ILE A 206 -2.23 9.48 -20.75
C ILE A 206 -3.75 9.43 -20.92
N VAL A 207 -4.43 10.57 -20.74
CA VAL A 207 -5.88 10.67 -20.93
C VAL A 207 -6.27 10.29 -22.36
N ARG A 208 -5.56 10.83 -23.36
CA ARG A 208 -5.81 10.50 -24.77
C ARG A 208 -5.59 9.02 -25.06
N ALA A 209 -4.51 8.42 -24.54
CA ALA A 209 -4.21 7.01 -24.72
C ALA A 209 -5.31 6.13 -24.09
N MET A 210 -5.82 6.51 -22.91
CA MET A 210 -6.93 5.82 -22.26
C MET A 210 -8.24 5.93 -23.04
N ASP A 211 -8.57 7.10 -23.59
CA ASP A 211 -9.79 7.28 -24.41
C ASP A 211 -9.74 6.47 -25.70
N GLN A 212 -8.59 6.45 -26.35
CA GLN A 212 -8.38 5.61 -27.54
C GLN A 212 -8.44 4.12 -27.19
N ALA A 213 -7.81 3.70 -26.09
CA ALA A 213 -7.86 2.31 -25.64
C ALA A 213 -9.29 1.86 -25.31
N HIS A 214 -10.08 2.74 -24.69
CA HIS A 214 -11.50 2.48 -24.43
C HIS A 214 -12.31 2.34 -25.73
N THR A 215 -12.08 3.22 -26.71
CA THR A 215 -12.73 3.18 -28.03
C THR A 215 -12.38 1.89 -28.79
N ASP A 216 -11.13 1.45 -28.68
CA ASP A 216 -10.61 0.24 -29.31
C ASP A 216 -11.02 -1.05 -28.57
N GLY A 217 -11.67 -0.94 -27.41
CA GLY A 217 -12.09 -2.09 -26.60
C GLY A 217 -10.93 -2.86 -25.96
N LEU A 218 -9.80 -2.20 -25.73
CA LEU A 218 -8.60 -2.83 -25.17
C LEU A 218 -8.79 -3.19 -23.70
N ASP A 219 -8.14 -4.28 -23.30
CA ASP A 219 -8.03 -4.64 -21.89
C ASP A 219 -7.02 -3.74 -21.14
N GLU A 220 -6.90 -3.93 -19.83
CA GLU A 220 -6.01 -3.11 -19.01
C GLU A 220 -4.53 -3.32 -19.33
N THR A 221 -4.12 -4.53 -19.67
CA THR A 221 -2.73 -4.85 -20.00
C THR A 221 -2.35 -4.22 -21.34
N GLU A 222 -3.24 -4.27 -22.33
CA GLU A 222 -3.10 -3.61 -23.61
C GLU A 222 -3.09 -2.08 -23.47
N THR A 223 -3.95 -1.54 -22.60
CA THR A 223 -3.97 -0.10 -22.26
C THR A 223 -2.65 0.33 -21.62
N ALA A 224 -2.12 -0.45 -20.67
CA ALA A 224 -0.83 -0.20 -20.04
C ALA A 224 0.33 -0.25 -21.06
N ALA A 225 0.32 -1.21 -21.98
CA ALA A 225 1.32 -1.30 -23.04
C ALA A 225 1.28 -0.07 -23.96
N ARG A 226 0.09 0.45 -24.27
CA ARG A 226 -0.07 1.68 -25.06
C ARG A 226 0.45 2.91 -24.32
N ILE A 227 0.11 3.09 -23.04
CA ILE A 227 0.63 4.19 -22.23
C ILE A 227 2.15 4.11 -22.15
N ARG A 228 2.72 2.92 -21.91
CA ARG A 228 4.17 2.73 -21.89
C ARG A 228 4.81 3.16 -23.21
N HIS A 229 4.24 2.76 -24.36
CA HIS A 229 4.75 3.18 -25.67
C HIS A 229 4.70 4.71 -25.83
N THR A 230 3.60 5.36 -25.41
CA THR A 230 3.47 6.82 -25.43
C THR A 230 4.56 7.50 -24.58
N LEU A 231 4.78 7.01 -23.36
CA LEU A 231 5.80 7.57 -22.45
C LEU A 231 7.22 7.35 -22.95
N ALA A 232 7.51 6.16 -23.51
CA ALA A 232 8.80 5.84 -24.13
C ALA A 232 9.08 6.76 -25.33
N SER A 233 8.07 7.05 -26.16
CA SER A 233 8.22 7.98 -27.29
C SER A 233 8.63 9.39 -26.87
N LYS A 234 8.32 9.78 -25.63
CA LYS A 234 8.69 11.06 -25.01
C LYS A 234 9.97 10.98 -24.17
N LYS A 235 10.63 9.83 -24.12
CA LYS A 235 11.82 9.56 -23.29
C LYS A 235 11.57 9.89 -21.82
N MET A 236 10.38 9.59 -21.32
CA MET A 236 10.04 9.78 -19.92
C MET A 236 10.46 8.57 -19.11
N HIS A 237 11.22 8.81 -18.06
CA HIS A 237 11.76 7.78 -17.20
C HIS A 237 11.17 7.91 -15.79
N ALA A 238 11.21 6.82 -15.03
CA ALA A 238 10.79 6.83 -13.64
C ALA A 238 11.75 5.99 -12.77
N HIS A 239 11.90 6.37 -11.51
CA HIS A 239 12.53 5.51 -10.53
C HIS A 239 11.71 4.25 -10.32
N ARG A 240 12.39 3.12 -10.17
CA ARG A 240 11.77 1.83 -9.89
C ARG A 240 12.38 1.21 -8.64
N MET A 241 11.54 0.78 -7.72
CA MET A 241 11.98 -0.14 -6.67
C MET A 241 11.93 -1.56 -7.22
N LYS A 242 13.06 -2.27 -7.21
CA LYS A 242 13.06 -3.69 -7.52
C LYS A 242 12.29 -4.44 -6.43
N ASN A 243 11.33 -5.25 -6.86
CA ASN A 243 10.46 -5.99 -5.95
C ASN A 243 9.88 -7.21 -6.68
N LYS A 244 10.75 -8.19 -6.98
CA LYS A 244 10.36 -9.38 -7.76
C LYS A 244 9.25 -10.18 -7.07
N ALA A 245 9.30 -10.24 -5.73
CA ALA A 245 8.33 -10.93 -4.92
C ALA A 245 7.10 -10.08 -4.57
N GLY A 246 7.03 -8.81 -4.95
CA GLY A 246 5.86 -7.96 -4.71
C GLY A 246 5.00 -7.71 -5.93
N VAL A 247 5.33 -8.33 -7.07
CA VAL A 247 4.53 -8.27 -8.29
C VAL A 247 3.18 -8.91 -8.04
N THR A 248 2.12 -8.16 -8.31
CA THR A 248 0.71 -8.57 -8.21
C THR A 248 0.43 -9.90 -8.93
N SER A 249 -0.30 -10.79 -8.27
CA SER A 249 -0.77 -12.04 -8.87
C SER A 249 -1.94 -11.78 -9.82
N LYS A 250 -2.20 -12.72 -10.73
CA LYS A 250 -3.34 -12.62 -11.67
C LYS A 250 -4.66 -12.61 -10.90
N GLU A 251 -4.75 -13.39 -9.83
CA GLU A 251 -5.88 -13.45 -8.92
C GLU A 251 -6.12 -12.09 -8.24
N ALA A 252 -5.07 -11.45 -7.74
CA ALA A 252 -5.15 -10.12 -7.14
C ALA A 252 -5.63 -9.06 -8.15
N GLU A 253 -5.01 -9.00 -9.34
CA GLU A 253 -5.34 -7.99 -10.37
C GLU A 253 -6.70 -8.22 -11.02
N GLU A 254 -7.00 -9.44 -11.47
CA GLU A 254 -8.15 -9.66 -12.35
C GLU A 254 -9.43 -10.07 -11.60
N TYR A 255 -9.31 -10.52 -10.35
CA TYR A 255 -10.43 -11.08 -9.59
C TYR A 255 -10.70 -10.32 -8.29
N TYR A 256 -9.73 -10.25 -7.38
CA TYR A 256 -9.91 -9.63 -6.07
C TYR A 256 -10.02 -8.10 -6.14
N SER A 257 -9.23 -7.43 -7.01
CA SER A 257 -9.30 -5.98 -7.19
C SER A 257 -10.65 -5.48 -7.74
N LYS A 258 -11.44 -6.37 -8.36
CA LYS A 258 -12.76 -6.07 -8.93
C LYS A 258 -13.90 -6.23 -7.94
N CYS A 259 -13.66 -6.81 -6.76
CA CYS A 259 -14.68 -6.97 -5.74
C CYS A 259 -15.15 -5.59 -5.25
N VAL A 260 -16.46 -5.40 -5.11
CA VAL A 260 -17.04 -4.12 -4.68
C VAL A 260 -16.92 -3.93 -3.18
N ASP A 261 -16.98 -5.03 -2.42
CA ASP A 261 -16.96 -5.06 -0.95
C ASP A 261 -16.45 -6.40 -0.41
N MET A 262 -16.34 -6.48 0.92
CA MET A 262 -15.86 -7.67 1.63
C MET A 262 -16.80 -8.87 1.50
N SER A 263 -18.09 -8.65 1.26
CA SER A 263 -19.04 -9.77 1.07
C SER A 263 -18.74 -10.50 -0.24
N GLU A 264 -18.50 -9.75 -1.31
CA GLU A 264 -18.06 -10.32 -2.58
C GLU A 264 -16.67 -10.96 -2.46
N MET A 265 -15.71 -10.27 -1.82
CA MET A 265 -14.36 -10.80 -1.59
C MET A 265 -14.40 -12.13 -0.85
N LYS A 266 -15.11 -12.20 0.28
CA LYS A 266 -15.23 -13.41 1.10
C LYS A 266 -15.81 -14.59 0.33
N SER A 267 -16.76 -14.35 -0.57
CA SER A 267 -17.35 -15.42 -1.41
C SER A 267 -16.36 -16.02 -2.42
N LYS A 268 -15.33 -15.26 -2.77
CA LYS A 268 -14.36 -15.53 -3.84
C LYS A 268 -13.00 -15.97 -3.31
N TYR A 269 -12.67 -15.49 -2.12
CA TYR A 269 -11.33 -15.55 -1.56
C TYR A 269 -10.94 -16.98 -1.20
N LYS A 270 -9.73 -17.34 -1.61
CA LYS A 270 -9.09 -18.61 -1.27
C LYS A 270 -7.71 -18.28 -0.72
N LYS A 271 -7.40 -18.81 0.47
CA LYS A 271 -6.06 -18.68 1.05
C LYS A 271 -5.04 -19.19 0.06
N THR A 272 -4.01 -18.39 -0.17
CA THR A 272 -2.86 -18.81 -0.97
C THR A 272 -2.17 -19.97 -0.23
N VAL A 273 -2.07 -21.13 -0.87
CA VAL A 273 -1.30 -22.25 -0.33
C VAL A 273 0.19 -21.92 -0.49
N MET A 274 1.01 -22.20 0.53
CA MET A 274 2.46 -21.95 0.52
C MET A 274 3.16 -22.70 -0.62
N ASP A 275 3.16 -22.16 -1.84
CA ASP A 275 3.87 -22.76 -2.98
C ASP A 275 5.22 -22.09 -3.27
N SER A 276 5.50 -20.92 -2.68
CA SER A 276 6.83 -20.29 -2.77
C SER A 276 7.08 -19.39 -1.55
N LYS A 277 8.04 -19.77 -0.72
CA LYS A 277 8.59 -18.85 0.30
C LYS A 277 9.44 -17.83 -0.44
N VAL A 278 9.12 -16.54 -0.29
CA VAL A 278 10.04 -15.46 -0.65
C VAL A 278 11.29 -15.66 0.19
N THR A 279 12.42 -15.92 -0.45
CA THR A 279 13.70 -16.11 0.24
C THR A 279 14.39 -14.77 0.44
N MET A 280 15.40 -14.73 1.32
CA MET A 280 16.18 -13.50 1.50
C MET A 280 16.89 -13.05 0.21
N ASP A 281 17.20 -13.98 -0.69
CA ASP A 281 17.82 -13.68 -1.98
C ASP A 281 16.83 -13.02 -2.97
N ASP A 282 15.52 -13.16 -2.74
CA ASP A 282 14.46 -12.55 -3.55
C ASP A 282 14.16 -11.10 -3.15
N MET A 283 14.67 -10.66 -1.99
CA MET A 283 14.47 -9.32 -1.42
C MET A 283 15.58 -8.36 -1.84
N ASP A 284 15.55 -7.90 -3.09
CA ASP A 284 16.40 -6.81 -3.57
C ASP A 284 15.56 -5.55 -3.80
N TYR A 285 15.48 -4.68 -2.79
CA TYR A 285 14.77 -3.39 -2.86
C TYR A 285 15.67 -2.23 -3.30
N LYS A 286 16.76 -2.54 -4.01
CA LYS A 286 17.58 -1.48 -4.60
C LYS A 286 16.73 -0.61 -5.50
N LEU A 287 16.96 0.69 -5.34
CA LEU A 287 16.46 1.71 -6.22
C LEU A 287 17.34 1.73 -7.46
N ASP A 288 16.70 1.57 -8.61
CA ASP A 288 17.35 1.82 -9.88
C ASP A 288 17.40 3.32 -10.18
N GLU A 289 18.33 3.70 -11.06
CA GLU A 289 18.31 5.01 -11.68
C GLU A 289 17.03 5.19 -12.51
N GLU A 290 16.78 6.39 -13.03
CA GLU A 290 15.61 6.63 -13.87
C GLU A 290 15.66 5.75 -15.14
N GLU A 291 14.81 4.71 -15.16
CA GLU A 291 14.68 3.75 -16.26
C GLU A 291 13.40 4.00 -17.07
N GLU A 292 13.29 3.35 -18.24
CA GLU A 292 12.03 3.32 -18.97
C GLU A 292 10.90 2.73 -18.12
N VAL A 293 9.71 3.31 -18.24
CA VAL A 293 8.53 2.90 -17.48
C VAL A 293 8.23 1.42 -17.70
N SER A 294 8.21 0.66 -16.61
CA SER A 294 7.96 -0.79 -16.67
C SER A 294 6.49 -1.10 -16.99
N THR A 295 6.18 -2.35 -17.35
CA THR A 295 4.78 -2.80 -17.54
C THR A 295 3.97 -2.60 -16.25
N GLU A 296 4.55 -2.92 -15.10
CA GLU A 296 3.92 -2.81 -13.79
C GLU A 296 3.64 -1.35 -13.43
N GLN A 297 4.61 -0.46 -13.69
CA GLN A 297 4.42 0.98 -13.51
C GLN A 297 3.34 1.53 -14.44
N ALA A 298 3.29 1.09 -15.69
CA ALA A 298 2.24 1.48 -16.62
C ALA A 298 0.84 1.01 -16.17
N LYS A 299 0.70 -0.21 -15.62
CA LYS A 299 -0.55 -0.67 -15.00
C LYS A 299 -0.97 0.21 -13.82
N ARG A 300 -0.02 0.59 -12.97
CA ARG A 300 -0.27 1.54 -11.85
C ARG A 300 -0.74 2.90 -12.35
N ILE A 301 -0.12 3.43 -13.41
CA ILE A 301 -0.56 4.66 -14.07
C ILE A 301 -2.00 4.52 -14.57
N VAL A 302 -2.37 3.39 -15.19
CA VAL A 302 -3.75 3.12 -15.60
C VAL A 302 -4.71 3.19 -14.42
N GLN A 303 -4.39 2.51 -13.31
CA GLN A 303 -5.24 2.51 -12.11
C GLN A 303 -5.44 3.92 -11.55
N LYS A 304 -4.36 4.69 -11.38
CA LYS A 304 -4.44 6.07 -10.88
C LYS A 304 -5.22 6.98 -11.84
N ALA A 305 -4.98 6.85 -13.14
CA ALA A 305 -5.61 7.71 -14.14
C ALA A 305 -7.13 7.46 -14.31
N LYS A 306 -7.66 6.30 -13.89
CA LYS A 306 -9.12 6.05 -13.85
C LYS A 306 -9.87 7.09 -13.00
N HIS A 307 -9.21 7.68 -12.01
CA HIS A 307 -9.82 8.63 -11.08
C HIS A 307 -9.67 10.10 -11.50
N TRP A 308 -8.95 10.41 -12.59
CA TRP A 308 -8.80 11.79 -13.09
C TRP A 308 -10.04 12.37 -13.77
N LYS A 309 -10.98 11.51 -14.17
CA LYS A 309 -12.17 11.90 -14.95
C LYS A 309 -13.41 12.21 -14.11
N LYS A 310 -13.27 12.37 -12.79
CA LYS A 310 -14.38 12.70 -11.89
C LYS A 310 -14.32 14.14 -11.42
#